data_AF-A0A401NSD2-F1
#
_entry.id   AF-A0A401NSD2-F1
#
_cell.length_a   1.000
_cell.length_b   1.000
_cell.length_c   1.000
_cell.angle_alpha   90.00
_cell.angle_beta   90.00
_cell.angle_gamma   90.00
#
_symmetry.space_group_name_H-M   'P 1'
#
loop_
_entity.id
_entity.type
_entity.pdbx_description
1 polymer ?
#
loop_
_entity_poly.entity_id
_entity_poly.type
_entity_poly.pdbx_seq_one_letter_code
_entity_poly.pdbx_strand_id
1 'polypeptide(L)'
;REWRLWLLSVGRQAGPEGSRQRATMWAVSPGHLLLGGQLVLLAAAVLLQCLAAGSLSQNLTANGSHQQVDREAAPEVEETEQLEYRDSLSPLVLCSFLPDEFVQCDDPVDLLGNVTASQEQGYGCVKFGGQAYNEVEHTPVRCSALKDIQCAGSRTFLRGNVPCIKYTGHYFVTTLLYSFFLGCFGVDRFCLAHTGTAVGKLLTLGGLGIWWFVDLILLITGGLMPSDGSNWCTYY
;
A
#
# COMPACT_ATOMS: atom_id res chain seq x y z
N ARG A 1 3.54 -33.64 -0.34
CA ARG A 1 4.56 -34.66 0.00
C ARG A 1 5.76 -34.60 -0.97
N GLU A 2 6.17 -33.41 -1.42
CA GLU A 2 7.16 -33.28 -2.50
C GLU A 2 8.44 -32.53 -2.06
N TRP A 3 8.45 -31.89 -0.89
CA TRP A 3 9.57 -31.04 -0.44
C TRP A 3 10.71 -31.78 0.28
N ARG A 4 10.58 -33.08 0.55
CA ARG A 4 11.61 -33.87 1.26
C ARG A 4 12.69 -34.49 0.36
N LEU A 5 12.51 -34.46 -0.96
CA LEU A 5 13.45 -35.09 -1.90
C LEU A 5 14.62 -34.19 -2.35
N TRP A 6 14.50 -32.86 -2.19
CA TRP A 6 15.58 -31.95 -2.60
C TRP A 6 16.74 -31.86 -1.60
N LEU A 7 16.50 -32.15 -0.31
CA LEU A 7 17.52 -32.06 0.74
C LEU A 7 18.45 -33.28 0.85
N LEU A 8 18.20 -34.36 0.11
CA LEU A 8 19.01 -35.59 0.19
C LEU A 8 20.07 -35.74 -0.91
N SER A 9 20.17 -34.78 -1.84
CA SER A 9 21.14 -34.85 -2.95
C SER A 9 22.48 -34.13 -2.69
N VAL A 10 22.57 -33.26 -1.67
CA VAL A 10 23.75 -32.39 -1.45
C VAL A 10 24.49 -32.74 -0.15
N GLY A 11 24.58 -34.02 0.17
CA GLY A 11 25.07 -34.46 1.48
C GLY A 11 25.92 -35.71 1.48
N ARG A 12 26.90 -35.86 0.56
CA ARG A 12 28.00 -36.83 0.74
C ARG A 12 29.16 -36.65 -0.25
N GLN A 13 30.23 -35.98 0.15
CA GLN A 13 31.60 -36.46 -0.04
C GLN A 13 32.61 -35.55 0.67
N ALA A 14 33.28 -36.11 1.67
CA ALA A 14 34.50 -35.62 2.27
C ALA A 14 35.66 -36.49 1.77
N GLY A 15 36.78 -35.87 1.39
CA GLY A 15 38.06 -36.56 1.13
C GLY A 15 39.03 -35.70 0.33
N PRO A 16 40.36 -35.75 0.59
CA PRO A 16 41.22 -34.57 0.62
C PRO A 16 42.22 -34.51 -0.53
N GLU A 17 42.45 -33.34 -1.11
CA GLU A 17 43.71 -33.08 -1.82
C GLU A 17 43.99 -31.59 -1.94
N GLY A 18 45.23 -31.22 -1.59
CA GLY A 18 45.67 -29.85 -1.51
C GLY A 18 45.77 -29.18 -2.87
N SER A 19 45.35 -27.93 -2.93
CA SER A 19 45.99 -26.96 -3.81
C SER A 19 45.80 -25.55 -3.25
N ARG A 20 46.94 -24.97 -2.92
CA ARG A 20 47.14 -23.58 -2.51
C ARG A 20 46.58 -22.66 -3.61
N GLN A 21 45.45 -21.99 -3.35
CA GLN A 21 45.07 -20.78 -4.07
C GLN A 21 44.91 -19.60 -3.12
N ARG A 22 45.64 -18.56 -3.48
CA ARG A 22 45.97 -17.36 -2.73
C ARG A 22 44.73 -16.46 -2.74
N ALA A 23 44.17 -16.18 -1.56
CA ALA A 23 43.16 -15.16 -1.41
C ALA A 23 43.76 -13.79 -1.80
N THR A 24 43.38 -13.26 -2.95
CA THR A 24 43.57 -11.84 -3.26
C THR A 24 42.40 -11.09 -2.65
N MET A 25 42.59 -10.72 -1.39
CA MET A 25 41.81 -9.73 -0.69
C MET A 25 41.99 -8.40 -1.42
N TRP A 26 40.97 -7.98 -2.19
CA TRP A 26 40.92 -6.64 -2.76
C TRP A 26 40.71 -5.65 -1.62
N ALA A 27 41.80 -5.14 -1.08
CA ALA A 27 41.80 -3.98 -0.22
C ALA A 27 41.35 -2.77 -1.06
N VAL A 28 40.07 -2.40 -0.95
CA VAL A 28 39.59 -1.12 -1.48
C VAL A 28 40.21 -0.03 -0.62
N SER A 29 41.13 0.72 -1.23
CA SER A 29 41.86 1.81 -0.60
C SER A 29 40.90 2.89 -0.06
N PRO A 30 41.07 3.40 1.18
CA PRO A 30 40.22 4.43 1.79
C PRO A 30 40.07 5.72 0.96
N GLY A 31 40.99 5.96 0.01
CA GLY A 31 40.95 7.13 -0.88
C GLY A 31 39.77 7.15 -1.85
N HIS A 32 39.24 6.00 -2.26
CA HIS A 32 38.10 5.96 -3.19
C HIS A 32 36.76 6.29 -2.52
N LEU A 33 36.63 6.00 -1.22
CA LEU A 33 35.45 6.37 -0.43
C LEU A 33 35.37 7.88 -0.19
N LEU A 34 36.53 8.52 0.03
CA LEU A 34 36.67 9.97 0.20
C LEU A 34 36.40 10.74 -1.11
N LEU A 35 36.85 10.22 -2.26
CA LEU A 35 36.57 10.82 -3.57
C LEU A 35 35.09 10.76 -3.93
N GLY A 36 34.42 9.65 -3.59
CA GLY A 36 32.97 9.47 -3.80
C GLY A 36 32.15 10.46 -2.96
N GLY A 37 32.52 10.66 -1.69
CA GLY A 37 31.86 11.64 -0.82
C GLY A 37 31.98 13.07 -1.33
N GLN A 38 33.15 13.45 -1.85
CA GLN A 38 33.40 14.80 -2.38
C GLN A 38 32.59 15.10 -3.66
N LEU A 39 32.42 14.10 -4.53
CA LEU A 39 31.60 14.22 -5.73
C LEU A 39 30.11 14.39 -5.41
N VAL A 40 29.61 13.68 -4.40
CA VAL A 40 28.21 13.80 -3.93
C VAL A 40 27.96 15.19 -3.33
N LEU A 41 28.91 15.72 -2.56
CA LEU A 41 28.80 17.05 -1.96
C LEU A 41 28.83 18.17 -3.02
N LEU A 42 29.67 18.03 -4.04
CA LEU A 42 29.72 18.98 -5.17
C LEU A 42 28.45 18.93 -6.01
N ALA A 43 27.91 17.75 -6.28
CA ALA A 43 26.64 17.60 -7.00
C ALA A 43 25.47 18.22 -6.22
N ALA A 44 25.40 18.01 -4.91
CA ALA A 44 24.38 18.62 -4.06
C ALA A 44 24.50 20.16 -4.01
N ALA A 45 25.73 20.68 -3.94
CA ALA A 45 25.97 22.12 -3.97
C ALA A 45 25.54 22.75 -5.30
N VAL A 46 25.85 22.12 -6.43
CA VAL A 46 25.42 22.58 -7.76
C VAL A 46 23.89 22.57 -7.89
N LEU A 47 23.21 21.53 -7.38
CA LEU A 47 21.75 21.45 -7.38
C LEU A 47 21.10 22.60 -6.58
N LEU A 48 21.71 22.99 -5.45
CA LEU A 48 21.22 24.08 -4.62
C LEU A 48 21.40 25.45 -5.29
N GLN A 49 22.47 25.64 -6.06
CA GLN A 49 22.68 26.86 -6.86
C GLN A 49 21.69 26.96 -8.03
N CYS A 50 21.30 25.83 -8.64
CA CYS A 50 20.30 25.81 -9.71
C CYS A 50 18.89 26.18 -9.22
N LEU A 51 18.53 25.82 -7.98
CA LEU A 51 17.24 26.19 -7.38
C LEU A 51 17.18 27.68 -6.99
N ALA A 52 18.31 28.30 -6.67
CA ALA A 52 18.37 29.72 -6.29
C ALA A 52 18.25 30.70 -7.48
N ALA A 53 18.48 30.24 -8.72
CA ALA A 53 18.38 31.07 -9.92
C ALA A 53 16.93 31.26 -10.45
N GLY A 54 15.93 30.64 -9.81
CA GLY A 54 14.55 30.61 -10.28
C GLY A 54 13.58 31.61 -9.64
N SER A 55 14.03 32.54 -8.77
CA SER A 55 13.12 33.47 -8.10
C SER A 55 13.33 34.93 -8.51
N LEU A 56 12.55 35.38 -9.51
CA LEU A 56 12.14 36.78 -9.58
C LEU A 56 10.76 36.91 -10.27
N SER A 57 9.79 37.39 -9.47
CA SER A 57 8.76 38.40 -9.81
C SER A 57 7.30 38.00 -9.52
N GLN A 58 6.84 38.40 -8.31
CA GLN A 58 5.64 39.18 -7.90
C GLN A 58 4.46 39.31 -8.91
N ASN A 59 3.17 39.42 -8.54
CA ASN A 59 2.52 39.90 -7.32
C ASN A 59 0.98 39.62 -7.32
N LEU A 60 0.34 39.93 -6.18
CA LEU A 60 -1.06 39.81 -5.77
C LEU A 60 -2.14 40.61 -6.54
N THR A 61 -3.41 40.28 -6.19
CA THR A 61 -4.68 41.07 -6.06
C THR A 61 -5.74 40.75 -7.11
N ALA A 62 -7.06 40.76 -6.88
CA ALA A 62 -8.01 40.72 -5.75
C ALA A 62 -9.44 40.76 -6.37
N ASN A 63 -10.50 40.49 -5.58
CA ASN A 63 -11.95 40.59 -5.88
C ASN A 63 -12.57 39.56 -6.85
N GLY A 64 -13.74 38.95 -6.65
CA GLY A 64 -14.82 39.10 -5.67
C GLY A 64 -16.18 39.19 -6.40
N SER A 65 -17.08 38.19 -6.24
CA SER A 65 -18.56 38.35 -6.33
C SER A 65 -19.34 37.01 -6.26
N HIS A 66 -20.50 37.08 -5.59
CA HIS A 66 -21.59 36.13 -5.38
C HIS A 66 -22.22 35.46 -6.63
N GLN A 67 -22.77 34.24 -6.46
CA GLN A 67 -24.20 33.81 -6.70
C GLN A 67 -24.32 32.27 -6.57
N GLN A 68 -25.01 31.70 -5.57
CA GLN A 68 -26.47 31.44 -5.42
C GLN A 68 -26.96 30.08 -6.02
N VAL A 69 -27.17 29.12 -5.10
CA VAL A 69 -28.30 28.15 -4.91
C VAL A 69 -28.82 27.33 -6.09
N ASP A 70 -28.89 25.99 -5.92
CA ASP A 70 -30.17 25.24 -5.95
C ASP A 70 -30.04 23.81 -5.35
N ARG A 71 -31.05 23.45 -4.56
CA ARG A 71 -31.40 22.11 -4.07
C ARG A 71 -32.14 21.37 -5.18
N GLU A 72 -31.95 20.06 -5.34
CA GLU A 72 -33.08 19.12 -5.46
C GLU A 72 -32.69 17.63 -5.35
N ALA A 73 -33.57 16.92 -4.65
CA ALA A 73 -33.93 15.49 -4.71
C ALA A 73 -32.86 14.39 -4.55
N ALA A 74 -32.84 13.83 -3.34
CA ALA A 74 -32.49 12.44 -3.10
C ALA A 74 -33.62 11.51 -3.61
N PRO A 75 -33.34 10.43 -4.34
CA PRO A 75 -34.32 9.40 -4.61
C PRO A 75 -34.34 8.35 -3.48
N GLU A 76 -35.52 8.25 -2.88
CA GLU A 76 -36.23 7.08 -2.40
C GLU A 76 -35.41 5.88 -1.88
N VAL A 77 -35.42 5.77 -0.54
CA VAL A 77 -35.07 4.58 0.24
C VAL A 77 -36.20 3.56 0.09
N GLU A 78 -35.92 2.42 -0.55
CA GLU A 78 -36.80 1.25 -0.47
C GLU A 78 -36.48 0.39 0.76
N GLU A 79 -37.55 0.11 1.51
CA GLU A 79 -37.74 -0.85 2.60
C GLU A 79 -36.63 -0.97 3.67
N THR A 80 -36.63 -0.01 4.59
CA THR A 80 -36.15 -0.28 5.95
C THR A 80 -37.30 -0.91 6.73
N GLU A 81 -37.16 -2.17 7.14
CA GLU A 81 -37.97 -2.75 8.21
C GLU A 81 -38.02 -1.76 9.37
N GLN A 82 -39.21 -1.22 9.65
CA GLN A 82 -39.41 -0.29 10.75
C GLN A 82 -39.22 -1.05 12.07
N LEU A 83 -37.96 -1.14 12.52
CA LEU A 83 -37.66 -1.39 13.93
C LEU A 83 -38.09 -0.13 14.69
N GLU A 84 -39.36 -0.16 15.06
CA GLU A 84 -40.07 0.83 15.86
C GLU A 84 -39.25 1.13 17.14
N TYR A 85 -38.85 2.39 17.31
CA TYR A 85 -38.29 2.91 18.56
C TYR A 85 -39.40 2.87 19.60
N ARG A 86 -39.60 1.69 20.19
CA ARG A 86 -40.81 1.35 20.94
C ARG A 86 -40.86 1.91 22.35
N ASP A 87 -39.89 2.73 22.75
CA ASP A 87 -39.76 3.18 24.13
C ASP A 87 -39.29 4.64 24.21
N SER A 88 -40.25 5.56 24.31
CA SER A 88 -40.02 7.01 24.44
C SER A 88 -39.36 7.42 25.75
N LEU A 89 -39.11 6.46 26.65
CA LEU A 89 -38.49 6.65 27.97
C LEU A 89 -37.08 6.04 28.06
N SER A 90 -36.59 5.36 27.01
CA SER A 90 -35.31 4.65 27.03
C SER A 90 -34.27 5.31 26.13
N PRO A 91 -33.12 5.80 26.66
CA PRO A 91 -32.10 6.49 25.87
C PRO A 91 -31.25 5.57 24.98
N LEU A 92 -31.65 4.31 24.79
CA LEU A 92 -30.87 3.32 24.04
C LEU A 92 -31.01 3.51 22.52
N VAL A 93 -29.86 3.70 21.86
CA VAL A 93 -29.75 3.71 20.39
C VAL A 93 -29.81 2.28 19.83
N LEU A 94 -30.28 2.13 18.59
CA LEU A 94 -30.26 0.86 17.87
C LEU A 94 -28.82 0.41 17.59
N CYS A 95 -28.55 -0.89 17.73
CA CYS A 95 -27.19 -1.42 17.51
C CYS A 95 -26.66 -1.17 16.10
N SER A 96 -27.53 -1.10 15.07
CA SER A 96 -27.13 -0.84 13.67
C SER A 96 -26.69 0.60 13.39
N PHE A 97 -27.18 1.57 14.16
CA PHE A 97 -26.84 3.00 14.04
C PHE A 97 -25.66 3.42 14.90
N LEU A 98 -25.07 2.46 15.58
CA LEU A 98 -23.92 2.68 16.43
C LEU A 98 -22.70 3.07 15.56
N PRO A 99 -21.92 4.08 15.97
CA PRO A 99 -20.78 4.54 15.18
C PRO A 99 -19.63 3.52 15.19
N ASP A 100 -18.71 3.71 14.24
CA ASP A 100 -17.68 2.72 13.90
C ASP A 100 -16.72 2.44 15.07
N GLU A 101 -16.55 3.37 16.02
CA GLU A 101 -15.67 3.16 17.19
C GLU A 101 -16.24 2.17 18.21
N PHE A 102 -17.54 1.87 18.18
CA PHE A 102 -18.20 0.98 19.14
C PHE A 102 -18.65 -0.35 18.53
N VAL A 103 -18.23 -0.64 17.30
CA VAL A 103 -18.54 -1.88 16.58
C VAL A 103 -17.25 -2.55 16.14
N GLN A 104 -17.24 -3.88 16.19
CA GLN A 104 -16.19 -4.72 15.64
C GLN A 104 -16.72 -5.41 14.40
N CYS A 105 -16.18 -5.05 13.24
CA CYS A 105 -16.51 -5.65 11.94
C CYS A 105 -15.46 -6.68 11.52
N ASP A 106 -15.94 -7.72 10.84
CA ASP A 106 -15.08 -8.69 10.16
C ASP A 106 -14.55 -8.11 8.84
N ASP A 107 -13.37 -8.54 8.41
CA ASP A 107 -12.81 -8.16 7.11
C ASP A 107 -13.68 -8.70 5.94
N PRO A 108 -13.69 -8.01 4.78
CA PRO A 108 -14.39 -8.50 3.59
C PRO A 108 -13.91 -9.89 3.16
N VAL A 109 -14.86 -10.78 2.85
CA VAL A 109 -14.56 -12.15 2.41
C VAL A 109 -14.11 -12.14 0.94
N ASP A 110 -13.00 -12.81 0.64
CA ASP A 110 -12.52 -13.02 -0.73
C ASP A 110 -13.17 -14.23 -1.38
N LEU A 111 -13.96 -13.98 -2.41
CA LEU A 111 -14.67 -14.99 -3.19
C LEU A 111 -13.85 -15.49 -4.38
N LEU A 112 -12.61 -15.00 -4.56
CA LEU A 112 -11.67 -15.46 -5.59
C LEU A 112 -12.28 -15.46 -7.01
N GLY A 113 -13.10 -14.46 -7.32
CA GLY A 113 -13.79 -14.34 -8.61
C GLY A 113 -15.07 -15.16 -8.75
N ASN A 114 -15.55 -15.84 -7.71
CA ASN A 114 -16.79 -16.61 -7.76
C ASN A 114 -18.03 -15.72 -7.61
N VAL A 115 -18.57 -15.28 -8.75
CA VAL A 115 -19.75 -14.40 -8.82
C VAL A 115 -21.00 -15.05 -8.24
N THR A 116 -21.17 -16.36 -8.41
CA THR A 116 -22.34 -17.08 -7.88
C THR A 116 -22.38 -17.04 -6.35
N ALA A 117 -21.21 -17.18 -5.69
CA ALA A 117 -21.13 -17.12 -4.23
C ALA A 117 -21.49 -15.72 -3.69
N SER A 118 -21.12 -14.66 -4.40
CA SER A 118 -21.49 -13.28 -4.03
C SER A 118 -23.00 -13.08 -4.07
N GLN A 119 -23.67 -13.60 -5.11
CA GLN A 119 -25.11 -13.47 -5.28
C GLN A 119 -25.91 -14.32 -4.28
N GLU A 120 -25.41 -15.50 -3.90
CA GLU A 120 -26.06 -16.37 -2.90
C GLU A 120 -25.89 -15.87 -1.46
N GLN A 121 -24.72 -15.34 -1.11
CA GLN A 121 -24.43 -14.87 0.25
C GLN A 121 -24.85 -13.43 0.49
N GLY A 122 -24.89 -12.60 -0.56
CA GLY A 122 -25.19 -11.17 -0.48
C GLY A 122 -24.07 -10.33 0.14
N TYR A 123 -22.90 -10.92 0.41
CA TYR A 123 -21.71 -10.26 0.94
C TYR A 123 -20.43 -10.95 0.47
N GLY A 124 -19.28 -10.29 0.62
CA GLY A 124 -18.00 -10.70 0.05
C GLY A 124 -17.70 -10.01 -1.29
N CYS A 125 -16.44 -10.09 -1.71
CA CYS A 125 -15.93 -9.42 -2.91
C CYS A 125 -15.53 -10.46 -3.95
N VAL A 126 -15.93 -10.27 -5.21
CA VAL A 126 -15.39 -11.10 -6.30
C VAL A 126 -14.01 -10.64 -6.74
N LYS A 127 -13.72 -9.34 -6.64
CA LYS A 127 -12.44 -8.77 -7.03
C LYS A 127 -11.90 -7.87 -5.91
N PHE A 128 -10.69 -8.19 -5.46
CA PHE A 128 -9.91 -7.30 -4.60
C PHE A 128 -9.00 -6.38 -5.43
N GLY A 129 -8.85 -5.14 -4.95
CA GLY A 129 -7.93 -4.15 -5.53
C GLY A 129 -8.64 -2.97 -6.17
N GLY A 130 -7.86 -2.12 -6.83
CA GLY A 130 -8.28 -0.81 -7.33
C GLY A 130 -7.64 0.33 -6.54
N GLN A 131 -7.49 1.49 -7.18
CA GLN A 131 -6.97 2.72 -6.57
C GLN A 131 -8.07 3.79 -6.48
N ALA A 132 -8.90 3.89 -7.53
CA ALA A 132 -9.98 4.86 -7.57
C ALA A 132 -11.27 4.27 -6.97
N TYR A 133 -12.05 5.13 -6.30
CA TYR A 133 -13.28 4.72 -5.60
C TYR A 133 -14.28 3.97 -6.50
N ASN A 134 -14.38 4.37 -7.77
CA ASN A 134 -15.26 3.77 -8.78
C ASN A 134 -14.76 2.44 -9.34
N GLU A 135 -13.48 2.09 -9.13
CA GLU A 135 -12.89 0.83 -9.56
C GLU A 135 -12.87 -0.23 -8.46
N VAL A 136 -13.01 0.22 -7.20
CA VAL A 136 -13.02 -0.62 -6.02
C VAL A 136 -14.43 -1.17 -5.79
N GLU A 137 -14.54 -2.49 -5.71
CA GLU A 137 -15.78 -3.15 -5.35
C GLU A 137 -16.09 -2.88 -3.87
N HIS A 138 -17.38 -2.77 -3.52
CA HIS A 138 -17.81 -2.55 -2.15
C HIS A 138 -18.78 -3.64 -1.74
N THR A 139 -18.64 -4.12 -0.51
CA THR A 139 -19.43 -5.22 0.00
C THR A 139 -19.91 -4.94 1.42
N PRO A 140 -21.08 -5.45 1.84
CA PRO A 140 -21.44 -5.44 3.25
C PRO A 140 -20.56 -6.40 4.05
N VAL A 141 -20.26 -6.05 5.29
CA VAL A 141 -19.54 -6.92 6.22
C VAL A 141 -20.37 -7.15 7.48
N ARG A 142 -20.10 -8.26 8.16
CA ARG A 142 -20.72 -8.56 9.45
C ARG A 142 -20.03 -7.74 10.53
N CYS A 143 -20.82 -6.99 11.28
CA CYS A 143 -20.38 -6.20 12.42
C CYS A 143 -21.10 -6.63 13.69
N SER A 144 -20.41 -6.46 14.80
CA SER A 144 -20.93 -6.77 16.13
C SER A 144 -20.69 -5.60 17.09
N ALA A 145 -21.69 -5.26 17.90
CA ALA A 145 -21.54 -4.22 18.93
C ALA A 145 -20.59 -4.68 20.04
N LEU A 146 -19.68 -3.80 20.48
CA LEU A 146 -18.72 -4.06 21.56
C LEU A 146 -19.44 -4.51 22.84
N LYS A 147 -18.82 -5.40 23.63
CA LYS A 147 -19.48 -6.05 24.77
C LYS A 147 -19.89 -5.08 25.89
N ASP A 148 -19.17 -3.96 26.03
CA ASP A 148 -19.34 -3.00 27.13
C ASP A 148 -20.38 -1.91 26.87
N ILE A 149 -21.03 -1.93 25.70
CA ILE A 149 -22.06 -0.96 25.33
C ILE A 149 -23.45 -1.59 25.25
N GLN A 150 -24.45 -0.85 25.70
CA GLN A 150 -25.85 -1.23 25.65
C GLN A 150 -26.53 -0.56 24.46
N CYS A 151 -27.13 -1.37 23.59
CA CYS A 151 -27.86 -0.92 22.41
C CYS A 151 -29.10 -1.81 22.22
N ALA A 152 -30.11 -1.28 21.54
CA ALA A 152 -31.37 -1.99 21.27
C ALA A 152 -31.30 -2.78 19.95
N GLY A 153 -31.90 -3.97 19.92
CA GLY A 153 -31.99 -4.82 18.72
C GLY A 153 -30.89 -5.90 18.62
N SER A 154 -30.66 -6.39 17.41
CA SER A 154 -29.63 -7.41 17.14
C SER A 154 -28.23 -6.83 17.32
N ARG A 155 -27.41 -7.50 18.14
CA ARG A 155 -26.01 -7.09 18.37
C ARG A 155 -25.10 -7.38 17.17
N THR A 156 -25.52 -8.27 16.27
CA THR A 156 -24.83 -8.57 15.01
C THR A 156 -25.67 -8.10 13.83
N PHE A 157 -25.09 -7.31 12.95
CA PHE A 157 -25.76 -6.70 11.81
C PHE A 157 -24.79 -6.58 10.63
N LEU A 158 -25.33 -6.36 9.44
CA LEU A 158 -24.53 -6.08 8.26
C LEU A 158 -24.34 -4.57 8.11
N ARG A 159 -23.09 -4.11 7.93
CA ARG A 159 -22.79 -2.73 7.51
C ARG A 159 -22.36 -2.75 6.06
N GLY A 160 -23.01 -1.93 5.24
CA GLY A 160 -22.70 -1.78 3.83
C GLY A 160 -21.48 -0.89 3.57
N ASN A 161 -21.06 -0.89 2.31
CA ASN A 161 -20.10 0.05 1.74
C ASN A 161 -18.66 -0.06 2.28
N VAL A 162 -18.20 -1.29 2.56
CA VAL A 162 -16.79 -1.53 2.89
C VAL A 162 -16.00 -1.83 1.61
N PRO A 163 -14.89 -1.14 1.37
CA PRO A 163 -14.10 -1.33 0.15
C PRO A 163 -13.34 -2.67 0.15
N CYS A 164 -13.36 -3.35 -0.98
CA CYS A 164 -12.68 -4.61 -1.24
C CYS A 164 -11.18 -4.40 -1.55
N ILE A 165 -10.44 -3.91 -0.56
CA ILE A 165 -9.01 -3.62 -0.67
C ILE A 165 -8.21 -4.45 0.33
N LYS A 166 -7.07 -4.95 -0.13
CA LYS A 166 -6.14 -5.72 0.68
C LYS A 166 -4.93 -4.87 1.01
N TYR A 167 -4.51 -4.88 2.27
CA TYR A 167 -3.29 -4.23 2.73
C TYR A 167 -2.27 -5.29 3.14
N THR A 168 -1.03 -5.21 2.66
CA THR A 168 0.02 -6.19 2.98
C THR A 168 1.21 -5.59 3.75
N GLY A 169 0.98 -4.50 4.49
CA GLY A 169 2.02 -3.85 5.29
C GLY A 169 3.08 -3.12 4.46
N HIS A 170 2.84 -2.90 3.17
CA HIS A 170 3.68 -2.06 2.34
C HIS A 170 3.28 -0.60 2.49
N TYR A 171 4.24 0.21 2.94
CA TYR A 171 4.07 1.64 3.09
C TYR A 171 4.68 2.37 1.90
N PHE A 172 3.91 3.31 1.34
CA PHE A 172 4.36 4.13 0.21
C PHE A 172 5.63 4.91 0.56
N VAL A 173 5.66 5.61 1.70
CA VAL A 173 6.80 6.46 2.07
C VAL A 173 8.04 5.62 2.39
N THR A 174 7.88 4.46 3.04
CA THR A 174 9.02 3.55 3.31
C THR A 174 9.64 3.06 2.01
N THR A 175 8.80 2.70 1.02
CA THR A 175 9.28 2.26 -0.30
C THR A 175 9.94 3.41 -1.07
N LEU A 176 9.37 4.61 -0.99
CA LEU A 176 9.96 5.81 -1.59
C LEU A 176 11.33 6.11 -0.99
N LEU A 177 11.47 6.02 0.34
CA LEU A 177 12.72 6.22 1.05
C LEU A 177 13.77 5.18 0.64
N TYR A 178 13.32 3.93 0.51
CA TYR A 178 14.13 2.85 -0.01
C TYR A 178 14.63 3.16 -1.42
N SER A 179 13.73 3.55 -2.32
CA SER A 179 14.04 3.90 -3.71
C SER A 179 15.02 5.07 -3.79
N PHE A 180 14.88 6.07 -2.92
CA PHE A 180 15.77 7.23 -2.89
C PHE A 180 17.20 6.88 -2.44
N PHE A 181 17.35 6.18 -1.31
CA PHE A 181 18.68 5.88 -0.74
C PHE A 181 19.36 4.65 -1.33
N LEU A 182 18.57 3.64 -1.68
CA LEU A 182 19.05 2.30 -2.02
C LEU A 182 18.58 1.87 -3.42
N GLY A 183 18.01 2.79 -4.21
CA GLY A 183 17.52 2.51 -5.57
C GLY A 183 18.61 2.13 -6.57
N CYS A 184 19.87 2.55 -6.36
CA CYS A 184 21.00 2.07 -7.16
C CYS A 184 21.24 0.56 -6.99
N PHE A 185 20.91 -0.01 -5.83
CA PHE A 185 20.96 -1.45 -5.58
C PHE A 185 19.64 -2.15 -5.94
N GLY A 186 18.59 -1.39 -6.27
CA GLY A 186 17.29 -1.91 -6.72
C GLY A 186 16.50 -2.66 -5.66
N VAL A 187 16.79 -2.47 -4.38
CA VAL A 187 16.14 -3.24 -3.32
C VAL A 187 14.72 -2.75 -2.99
N ASP A 188 14.32 -1.58 -3.49
CA ASP A 188 12.92 -1.15 -3.53
C ASP A 188 12.07 -2.18 -4.29
N ARG A 189 12.62 -2.77 -5.36
CA ARG A 189 11.96 -3.82 -6.13
C ARG A 189 11.99 -5.18 -5.50
N PHE A 190 13.06 -5.51 -4.78
CA PHE A 190 13.08 -6.74 -4.00
C PHE A 190 12.03 -6.69 -2.88
N CYS A 191 11.82 -5.54 -2.25
CA CYS A 191 10.78 -5.36 -1.22
C CYS A 191 9.34 -5.46 -1.75
N LEU A 192 9.10 -5.08 -3.01
CA LEU A 192 7.78 -5.19 -3.65
C LEU A 192 7.53 -6.55 -4.33
N ALA A 193 8.43 -7.52 -4.13
CA ALA A 193 8.44 -8.83 -4.77
C ALA A 193 8.57 -8.82 -6.31
N HIS A 194 9.07 -7.72 -6.88
CA HIS A 194 9.41 -7.61 -8.32
C HIS A 194 10.80 -8.17 -8.61
N THR A 195 11.02 -9.44 -8.31
CA THR A 195 12.35 -10.09 -8.36
C THR A 195 12.96 -10.06 -9.77
N GLY A 196 12.15 -10.18 -10.83
CA GLY A 196 12.63 -10.17 -12.21
C GLY A 196 13.28 -8.84 -12.61
N THR A 197 12.61 -7.72 -12.35
CA THR A 197 13.14 -6.38 -12.66
C THR A 197 14.28 -6.00 -11.73
N ALA A 198 14.23 -6.45 -10.47
CA ALA A 198 15.30 -6.24 -9.51
C ALA A 198 16.62 -6.92 -9.94
N VAL A 199 16.57 -8.18 -10.39
CA VAL A 199 17.75 -8.89 -10.92
C VAL A 199 18.25 -8.24 -12.21
N GLY A 200 17.37 -7.77 -13.09
CA GLY A 200 17.75 -7.03 -14.29
C GLY A 200 18.55 -5.75 -14.00
N LYS A 201 18.19 -5.02 -12.94
CA LYS A 201 18.96 -3.85 -12.47
C LYS A 201 20.34 -4.25 -11.94
N LEU A 202 20.45 -5.35 -11.19
CA LEU A 202 21.74 -5.82 -10.67
C LEU A 202 22.70 -6.28 -11.78
N LEU A 203 22.17 -7.00 -12.77
CA LEU A 203 22.98 -7.48 -13.91
C LEU A 203 23.47 -6.33 -14.79
N THR A 204 22.73 -5.22 -14.84
CA THR A 204 23.12 -3.99 -15.54
C THR A 204 23.97 -3.04 -14.70
N LEU A 205 24.50 -3.50 -13.54
CA LEU A 205 25.28 -2.71 -12.57
C LEU A 205 24.54 -1.46 -12.05
N GLY A 206 23.21 -1.53 -11.94
CA GLY A 206 22.39 -0.40 -11.48
C GLY A 206 22.44 0.77 -12.46
N GLY A 207 22.33 0.46 -13.77
CA GLY A 207 22.71 1.29 -14.92
C GLY A 207 22.82 2.79 -14.66
N LEU A 208 24.06 3.24 -14.40
CA LEU A 208 24.54 4.64 -14.34
C LEU A 208 23.62 5.68 -13.65
N GLY A 209 22.72 5.25 -12.76
CA GLY A 209 21.70 6.11 -12.12
C GLY A 209 20.46 6.41 -12.97
N ILE A 210 20.40 6.03 -14.25
CA ILE A 210 19.18 6.25 -15.07
C ILE A 210 18.03 5.38 -14.57
N TRP A 211 18.31 4.13 -14.23
CA TRP A 211 17.31 3.20 -13.67
C TRP A 211 16.75 3.67 -12.34
N TRP A 212 17.60 4.25 -11.48
CA TRP A 212 17.17 4.86 -10.22
C TRP A 212 16.15 5.97 -10.47
N PHE A 213 16.43 6.88 -11.42
CA PHE A 213 15.55 8.00 -11.71
C PHE A 213 14.20 7.57 -12.31
N VAL A 214 14.23 6.61 -13.25
CA VAL A 214 13.03 6.05 -13.86
C VAL A 214 12.15 5.36 -12.80
N ASP A 215 12.76 4.59 -11.89
CA ASP A 215 12.02 3.94 -10.82
C ASP A 215 11.43 4.92 -9.80
N LEU A 216 12.16 5.99 -9.49
CA LEU A 216 11.63 7.07 -8.64
C LEU A 216 10.40 7.71 -9.28
N ILE A 217 10.43 8.00 -10.59
CA ILE A 217 9.27 8.54 -11.31
C ILE A 217 8.11 7.55 -11.33
N LEU A 218 8.37 6.27 -11.65
CA LEU A 218 7.34 5.23 -11.70
C LEU A 218 6.66 5.04 -10.34
N LEU A 219 7.41 5.15 -9.25
CA LEU A 219 6.88 5.05 -7.89
C LEU A 219 6.01 6.26 -7.54
N ILE A 220 6.50 7.48 -7.79
CA ILE A 220 5.76 8.71 -7.46
C ILE A 220 4.50 8.86 -8.31
N THR A 221 4.53 8.43 -9.57
CA THR A 221 3.35 8.48 -10.46
C THR A 221 2.33 7.37 -10.18
N GLY A 222 2.58 6.49 -9.21
CA GLY A 222 1.68 5.37 -8.89
C GLY A 222 1.69 4.24 -9.93
N GLY A 223 2.61 4.26 -10.89
CA GLY A 223 2.84 3.16 -11.83
C GLY A 223 3.46 1.93 -11.18
N LEU A 224 3.88 2.06 -9.92
CA LEU A 224 4.37 0.97 -9.08
C LEU A 224 3.39 0.58 -8.01
N MET A 225 3.00 -0.69 -8.01
CA MET A 225 2.26 -1.30 -6.92
C MET A 225 2.97 -2.57 -6.46
N PRO A 226 2.72 -3.01 -5.21
CA PRO A 226 3.16 -4.32 -4.74
C PRO A 226 2.73 -5.43 -5.72
N SER A 227 3.58 -6.43 -5.92
CA SER A 227 3.25 -7.54 -6.83
C SER A 227 2.02 -8.35 -6.38
N ASP A 228 1.65 -8.27 -5.10
CA ASP A 228 0.49 -8.95 -4.54
C ASP A 228 -0.86 -8.28 -4.87
N GLY A 229 -0.84 -7.14 -5.59
CA GLY A 229 -2.06 -6.40 -5.95
C GLY A 229 -2.72 -5.68 -4.77
N SER A 230 -2.01 -5.55 -3.65
CA SER A 230 -2.45 -4.85 -2.46
C SER A 230 -2.30 -3.33 -2.57
N ASN A 231 -3.07 -2.62 -1.75
CA ASN A 231 -3.00 -1.18 -1.61
C ASN A 231 -1.90 -0.75 -0.63
N TRP A 232 -1.47 0.50 -0.77
CA TRP A 232 -0.52 1.13 0.16
C TRP A 232 -1.16 1.34 1.52
N CYS A 233 -0.49 0.89 2.59
CA CYS A 233 -0.88 1.25 3.94
C CYS A 233 -0.63 2.74 4.18
N THR A 234 -1.67 3.45 4.62
CA THR A 234 -1.62 4.90 4.88
C THR A 234 -1.25 5.24 6.33
N TYR A 235 -1.44 4.31 7.26
CA TYR A 235 -1.19 4.47 8.69
C TYR A 235 -0.01 3.59 9.12
N TYR A 236 0.89 4.13 9.94
CA TYR A 236 2.09 3.46 10.47
C TYR A 236 1.85 2.76 11.80
#